data_AF-A0A4Y8D3D9-F1
#
_entry.id   AF-A0A4Y8D3D9-F1
#
_cell.length_a   1.000
_cell.length_b   1.000
_cell.length_c   1.000
_cell.angle_alpha   90.00
_cell.angle_beta   90.00
_cell.angle_gamma   90.00
#
_symmetry.space_group_name_H-M   'P 1'
#
loop_
_entity.id
_entity.type
_entity.pdbx_description
1 polymer ?
#
loop_
_entity_poly.entity_id
_entity_poly.type
_entity_poly.pdbx_seq_one_letter_code
_entity_poly.pdbx_strand_id
1 'polypeptide(L)'
;MECKPSTLIIQIHQLIRLSFLIPHDEVIKAVYLVAPEVPDPVPAMNAFIDVAVKNGVDRFVLLSGSEIEKGGDDNGAVWQHLDHINVEYSVLRASWFMDNFITCPYVQSIKEENKFVSAMSDGQAPFVPASDIAGVAMVALTSRDPPDHDYGVLGPELLNYDETAAKSSKVLGRTITHVKVTGEEMIQRHVSMGLPEDLACYLTSLEVMTANGGEVRRNDVVERIGGYKPKTFDEFAKENKNLWM
;
A
#
# COMPACT_ATOMS: atom_id res chain seq x y z
N MET A 1 -10.35 -29.84 -20.42
CA MET A 1 -9.34 -28.80 -20.72
C MET A 1 -9.70 -27.60 -19.88
N GLU A 2 -9.08 -27.49 -18.71
CA GLU A 2 -9.30 -26.37 -17.78
C GLU A 2 -8.46 -25.19 -18.26
N CYS A 3 -9.13 -24.09 -18.59
CA CYS A 3 -8.50 -22.83 -18.96
C CYS A 3 -8.00 -22.16 -17.67
N LYS A 4 -6.68 -22.05 -17.49
CA LYS A 4 -6.12 -21.26 -16.40
C LYS A 4 -6.33 -19.78 -16.71
N PRO A 5 -6.95 -18.97 -15.84
CA PRO A 5 -6.99 -17.53 -16.04
C PRO A 5 -5.58 -16.95 -15.93
N SER A 6 -5.13 -16.24 -16.97
CA SER A 6 -3.91 -15.45 -16.93
C SER A 6 -4.17 -14.15 -16.14
N THR A 7 -3.58 -14.05 -14.95
CA THR A 7 -3.58 -12.83 -14.14
C THR A 7 -2.44 -11.93 -14.60
N LEU A 8 -2.76 -10.85 -15.33
CA LEU A 8 -1.80 -9.82 -15.68
C LEU A 8 -1.81 -8.72 -14.60
N ILE A 9 -0.70 -8.56 -13.88
CA ILE A 9 -0.49 -7.46 -12.94
C ILE A 9 0.00 -6.26 -13.76
N ILE A 10 -0.88 -5.27 -14.01
CA ILE A 10 -0.50 -4.01 -14.68
C ILE A 10 -0.16 -2.98 -13.60
N GLN A 11 1.14 -2.72 -13.41
CA GLN A 11 1.61 -1.63 -12.55
C GLN A 11 1.66 -0.34 -13.40
N ILE A 12 0.91 0.69 -13.02
CA ILE A 12 0.64 1.92 -13.82
C ILE A 12 1.91 2.79 -14.07
N HIS A 13 3.08 2.41 -13.56
CA HIS A 13 4.34 3.13 -13.82
C HIS A 13 4.79 3.17 -15.30
N GLN A 14 4.20 2.38 -16.19
CA GLN A 14 4.55 2.38 -17.63
C GLN A 14 3.57 3.11 -18.57
N LEU A 15 2.50 3.74 -18.06
CA LEU A 15 1.38 4.18 -18.91
C LEU A 15 1.49 5.61 -19.49
N ILE A 16 2.54 6.38 -19.19
CA ILE A 16 2.66 7.76 -19.72
C ILE A 16 3.27 7.80 -21.14
N ARG A 17 3.87 6.71 -21.62
CA ARG A 17 4.29 6.59 -23.03
C ARG A 17 4.27 5.15 -23.48
N LEU A 18 3.15 4.64 -23.98
CA LEU A 18 3.09 3.60 -25.01
C LEU A 18 1.63 3.37 -25.43
N SER A 19 1.41 3.40 -26.73
CA SER A 19 0.25 2.81 -27.40
C SER A 19 -0.15 1.50 -26.73
N PHE A 20 -1.40 1.41 -26.28
CA PHE A 20 -2.02 0.20 -25.72
C PHE A 20 -1.84 -0.98 -26.69
N LEU A 21 -0.81 -1.81 -26.47
CA LEU A 21 -0.61 -3.07 -27.17
C LEU A 21 -0.74 -4.18 -26.13
N ILE A 22 -1.99 -4.54 -25.87
CA ILE A 22 -2.35 -5.82 -25.28
C ILE A 22 -1.97 -6.90 -26.31
N PRO A 23 -1.24 -7.97 -25.96
CA PRO A 23 -0.99 -9.07 -26.88
C PRO A 23 -2.32 -9.56 -27.45
N HIS A 24 -2.46 -9.56 -28.77
CA HIS A 24 -3.74 -9.66 -29.50
C HIS A 24 -4.60 -10.91 -29.20
N ASP A 25 -4.05 -11.89 -28.47
CA ASP A 25 -4.65 -13.22 -28.32
C ASP A 25 -5.06 -13.55 -26.87
N GLU A 26 -4.67 -12.74 -25.87
CA GLU A 26 -5.04 -12.95 -24.46
C GLU A 26 -6.16 -12.00 -24.03
N VAL A 27 -7.28 -12.56 -23.59
CA VAL A 27 -8.41 -11.79 -23.04
C VAL A 27 -8.14 -11.51 -21.57
N ILE A 28 -7.86 -10.25 -21.23
CA ILE A 28 -7.74 -9.80 -19.84
C ILE A 28 -9.13 -9.80 -19.20
N LYS A 29 -9.27 -10.50 -18.06
CA LYS A 29 -10.53 -10.59 -17.31
C LYS A 29 -10.55 -9.82 -16.00
N ALA A 30 -9.40 -9.74 -15.34
CA ALA A 30 -9.26 -9.05 -14.07
C ALA A 30 -8.05 -8.11 -14.10
N VAL A 31 -8.14 -6.98 -13.39
CA VAL A 31 -7.05 -6.00 -13.26
C VAL A 31 -6.79 -5.64 -11.80
N TYR A 32 -5.52 -5.62 -11.42
CA TYR A 32 -5.05 -4.99 -10.19
C TYR A 32 -4.74 -3.52 -10.44
N LEU A 33 -5.42 -2.61 -9.74
CA LEU A 33 -5.29 -1.17 -9.87
C LEU A 33 -4.45 -0.60 -8.74
N VAL A 34 -3.39 0.12 -9.11
CA VAL A 34 -2.54 0.90 -8.19
C VAL A 34 -2.50 2.32 -8.71
N ALA A 35 -2.78 3.29 -7.85
CA ALA A 35 -2.80 4.69 -8.25
C ALA A 35 -1.44 5.14 -8.83
N PRO A 36 -1.42 5.89 -9.95
CA PRO A 36 -0.21 6.54 -10.44
C PRO A 36 0.29 7.64 -9.50
N GLU A 37 1.60 7.87 -9.52
CA GLU A 37 2.24 9.00 -8.81
C GLU A 37 2.04 10.31 -9.58
N VAL A 38 0.80 10.80 -9.62
CA VAL A 38 0.43 12.08 -10.24
C VAL A 38 -0.50 12.87 -9.29
N PRO A 39 -0.55 14.21 -9.39
CA PRO A 39 -1.32 15.03 -8.44
C PRO A 39 -2.82 14.72 -8.36
N ASP A 40 -3.44 14.33 -9.48
CA ASP A 40 -4.84 13.91 -9.53
C ASP A 40 -4.95 12.59 -10.33
N PRO A 41 -4.92 11.43 -9.66
CA PRO A 41 -4.95 10.13 -10.34
C PRO A 41 -6.34 9.72 -10.82
N VAL A 42 -7.41 10.30 -10.25
CA VAL A 42 -8.80 9.80 -10.41
C VAL A 42 -9.27 9.81 -11.87
N PRO A 43 -9.13 10.91 -12.64
CA PRO A 43 -9.57 10.93 -14.04
C PRO A 43 -8.85 9.90 -14.91
N ALA A 44 -7.55 9.71 -14.69
CA ALA A 44 -6.75 8.75 -15.44
C ALA A 44 -7.15 7.30 -15.11
N MET A 45 -7.38 7.00 -13.83
CA MET A 45 -7.80 5.68 -13.38
C MET A 45 -9.20 5.34 -13.89
N ASN A 46 -10.18 6.25 -13.76
CA ASN A 46 -11.54 6.03 -14.25
C ASN A 46 -11.59 5.86 -15.77
N ALA A 47 -10.83 6.67 -16.52
CA ALA A 47 -10.72 6.51 -17.97
C ALA A 47 -10.12 5.15 -18.37
N PHE A 48 -9.10 4.69 -17.64
CA PHE A 48 -8.53 3.36 -17.85
C PHE A 48 -9.55 2.25 -17.55
N ILE A 49 -10.28 2.34 -16.43
CA ILE A 49 -11.35 1.39 -16.06
C ILE A 49 -12.39 1.30 -17.18
N ASP A 50 -12.88 2.44 -17.67
CA ASP A 50 -13.89 2.49 -18.74
C ASP A 50 -13.41 1.82 -20.03
N VAL A 51 -12.13 2.01 -20.39
CA VAL A 51 -11.52 1.35 -21.55
C VAL A 51 -11.37 -0.15 -21.30
N ALA A 52 -10.91 -0.56 -20.12
CA ALA A 52 -10.74 -1.97 -19.76
C ALA A 52 -12.08 -2.73 -19.81
N VAL A 53 -13.16 -2.14 -19.28
CA VAL A 53 -14.51 -2.71 -19.33
C VAL A 53 -15.00 -2.87 -20.76
N LYS A 54 -14.80 -1.85 -21.62
CA LYS A 54 -15.13 -1.95 -23.06
C LYS A 54 -14.38 -3.06 -23.79
N ASN A 55 -13.23 -3.48 -23.27
CA ASN A 55 -12.43 -4.58 -23.81
C ASN A 55 -12.66 -5.92 -23.08
N GLY A 56 -13.66 -6.02 -22.21
CA GLY A 56 -14.12 -7.27 -21.63
C GLY A 56 -13.49 -7.66 -20.29
N VAL A 57 -12.84 -6.72 -19.60
CA VAL A 57 -12.49 -6.82 -18.18
C VAL A 57 -13.76 -6.65 -17.35
N ASP A 58 -14.07 -7.61 -16.48
CA ASP A 58 -15.25 -7.59 -15.62
C ASP A 58 -14.90 -7.47 -14.13
N ARG A 59 -13.61 -7.65 -13.76
CA ARG A 59 -13.13 -7.63 -12.38
C ARG A 59 -11.99 -6.65 -12.13
N PHE A 60 -12.05 -5.95 -10.99
CA PHE A 60 -11.00 -5.04 -10.53
C PHE A 60 -10.65 -5.25 -9.05
N VAL A 61 -9.37 -5.16 -8.72
CA VAL A 61 -8.91 -5.09 -7.33
C VAL A 61 -8.14 -3.79 -7.15
N LEU A 62 -8.68 -2.87 -6.36
CA LEU A 62 -8.10 -1.56 -6.12
C LEU A 62 -7.26 -1.55 -4.84
N LEU A 63 -5.99 -1.19 -4.94
CA LEU A 63 -5.17 -0.84 -3.77
C LEU A 63 -5.51 0.57 -3.29
N SER A 64 -5.85 0.71 -2.02
CA SER A 64 -6.21 1.96 -1.36
C SER A 64 -5.60 2.06 0.05
N GLY A 65 -5.72 3.23 0.69
CA GLY A 65 -5.33 3.46 2.08
C GLY A 65 -6.42 3.03 3.08
N SER A 66 -6.03 2.69 4.30
CA SER A 66 -6.87 2.30 5.45
C SER A 66 -7.84 3.39 5.91
N GLU A 67 -7.56 4.63 5.58
CA GLU A 67 -8.30 5.85 5.89
C GLU A 67 -9.32 6.22 4.80
N ILE A 68 -9.18 5.68 3.60
CA ILE A 68 -9.99 6.06 2.44
C ILE A 68 -11.33 5.32 2.46
N GLU A 69 -12.41 6.09 2.41
CA GLU A 69 -13.80 5.59 2.36
C GLU A 69 -14.40 5.73 0.94
N LYS A 70 -15.41 4.92 0.63
CA LYS A 70 -16.09 4.97 -0.67
C LYS A 70 -16.72 6.35 -0.90
N GLY A 71 -16.47 6.94 -2.06
CA GLY A 71 -16.96 8.26 -2.43
C GLY A 71 -16.18 9.43 -1.81
N GLY A 72 -15.13 9.16 -1.03
CA GLY A 72 -14.16 10.17 -0.61
C GLY A 72 -13.22 10.60 -1.74
N ASP A 73 -12.20 11.37 -1.38
CA ASP A 73 -11.17 11.82 -2.33
C ASP A 73 -10.28 10.65 -2.83
N ASP A 74 -9.47 10.92 -3.85
CA ASP A 74 -8.53 9.97 -4.44
C ASP A 74 -9.15 8.60 -4.78
N ASN A 75 -8.61 7.53 -4.20
CA ASN A 75 -9.09 6.17 -4.42
C ASN A 75 -10.53 5.95 -3.94
N GLY A 76 -11.08 6.81 -3.07
CA GLY A 76 -12.48 6.79 -2.67
C GLY A 76 -13.42 7.08 -3.85
N ALA A 77 -13.04 8.02 -4.71
CA ALA A 77 -13.78 8.37 -5.91
C ALA A 77 -13.66 7.28 -6.99
N VAL A 78 -12.49 6.65 -7.11
CA VAL A 78 -12.29 5.48 -8.00
C VAL A 78 -13.12 4.29 -7.52
N TRP A 79 -13.17 4.04 -6.21
CA TRP A 79 -14.03 3.02 -5.62
C TRP A 79 -15.51 3.31 -5.94
N GLN A 80 -15.97 4.55 -5.77
CA GLN A 80 -17.33 4.93 -6.12
C GLN A 80 -17.63 4.74 -7.61
N HIS A 81 -16.64 4.96 -8.49
CA HIS A 81 -16.78 4.71 -9.93
C HIS A 81 -16.98 3.23 -10.24
N LEU A 82 -16.13 2.35 -9.69
CA LEU A 82 -16.26 0.88 -9.83
C LEU A 82 -17.65 0.39 -9.41
N ASP A 83 -18.16 0.93 -8.30
CA ASP A 83 -19.50 0.66 -7.79
C ASP A 83 -20.60 1.13 -8.75
N HIS A 84 -20.49 2.35 -9.27
CA HIS A 84 -21.48 2.93 -10.19
C HIS A 84 -21.60 2.18 -11.52
N ILE A 85 -20.49 1.70 -12.07
CA ILE A 85 -20.47 0.97 -13.34
C ILE A 85 -20.81 -0.52 -13.18
N ASN A 86 -21.07 -0.97 -11.95
CA ASN A 86 -21.52 -2.33 -11.61
C ASN A 86 -20.61 -3.43 -12.17
N VAL A 87 -19.29 -3.23 -12.05
CA VAL A 87 -18.28 -4.27 -12.27
C VAL A 87 -18.02 -5.05 -10.99
N GLU A 88 -17.44 -6.24 -11.10
CA GLU A 88 -16.98 -6.98 -9.93
C GLU A 88 -15.74 -6.28 -9.37
N TYR A 89 -15.74 -5.97 -8.08
CA TYR A 89 -14.59 -5.32 -7.46
C TYR A 89 -14.35 -5.72 -6.01
N SER A 90 -13.08 -5.60 -5.61
CA SER A 90 -12.65 -5.55 -4.21
C SER A 90 -11.69 -4.38 -3.99
N VAL A 91 -11.79 -3.72 -2.84
CA VAL A 91 -10.88 -2.64 -2.44
C VAL A 91 -10.01 -3.10 -1.27
N LEU A 92 -8.70 -3.09 -1.45
CA LEU A 92 -7.71 -3.43 -0.44
C LEU A 92 -7.27 -2.14 0.25
N ARG A 93 -7.84 -1.87 1.42
CA ARG A 93 -7.48 -0.73 2.27
C ARG A 93 -6.30 -1.12 3.16
N ALA A 94 -5.11 -0.98 2.62
CA ALA A 94 -3.88 -1.32 3.32
C ALA A 94 -3.51 -0.22 4.33
N SER A 95 -3.05 -0.62 5.51
CA SER A 95 -2.47 0.30 6.50
C SER A 95 -1.01 0.62 6.12
N TRP A 96 -0.15 0.85 7.11
CA TRP A 96 1.26 1.24 6.90
C TRP A 96 2.12 0.10 6.34
N PHE A 97 2.98 0.41 5.38
CA PHE A 97 3.77 -0.60 4.68
C PHE A 97 5.08 -0.88 5.44
N MET A 98 5.39 -2.15 5.72
CA MET A 98 6.72 -2.53 6.22
C MET A 98 7.81 -2.19 5.19
N ASP A 99 7.46 -2.18 3.91
CA ASP A 99 8.37 -1.87 2.81
C ASP A 99 8.93 -0.44 2.88
N ASN A 100 8.28 0.49 3.59
CA ASN A 100 8.80 1.84 3.82
C ASN A 100 10.15 1.84 4.53
N PHE A 101 10.49 0.80 5.31
CA PHE A 101 11.79 0.70 5.97
C PHE A 101 12.92 0.30 5.02
N ILE A 102 12.61 -0.29 3.87
CA ILE A 102 13.60 -0.78 2.89
C ILE A 102 13.63 0.07 1.61
N THR A 103 12.85 1.14 1.56
CA THR A 103 12.85 2.15 0.50
C THR A 103 13.38 3.48 1.02
N CYS A 104 13.69 4.39 0.10
CA CYS A 104 14.07 5.75 0.48
C CYS A 104 12.86 6.50 1.09
N PRO A 105 13.08 7.31 2.15
CA PRO A 105 14.39 7.68 2.70
C PRO A 105 14.92 6.76 3.81
N TYR A 106 14.11 5.88 4.40
CA TYR A 106 14.49 5.14 5.61
C TYR A 106 15.64 4.16 5.40
N VAL A 107 15.69 3.45 4.28
CA VAL A 107 16.78 2.49 4.01
C VAL A 107 18.15 3.16 4.09
N GLN A 108 18.26 4.38 3.55
CA GLN A 108 19.49 5.16 3.53
C GLN A 108 19.86 5.66 4.94
N SER A 109 18.91 6.29 5.64
CA SER A 109 19.16 6.81 7.00
C SER A 109 19.44 5.69 8.02
N ILE A 110 18.80 4.52 7.89
CA ILE A 110 19.10 3.37 8.73
C ILE A 110 20.53 2.90 8.45
N LYS A 111 20.92 2.78 7.17
CA LYS A 111 22.26 2.35 6.76
C LYS A 111 23.33 3.30 7.29
N GLU A 112 23.22 4.59 6.97
CA GLU A 112 24.28 5.58 7.21
C GLU A 112 24.26 6.21 8.60
N GLU A 113 23.08 6.41 9.17
CA GLU A 113 22.89 7.21 10.37
C GLU A 113 22.35 6.42 11.57
N ASN A 114 22.06 5.11 11.39
CA ASN A 114 21.44 4.27 12.41
C ASN A 114 20.09 4.82 12.91
N LYS A 115 19.33 5.53 12.07
CA LYS A 115 18.08 6.14 12.52
C LYS A 115 17.08 6.33 11.39
N PHE A 116 15.83 6.57 11.77
CA PHE A 116 14.81 7.09 10.87
C PHE A 116 13.94 8.09 11.63
N VAL A 117 13.25 8.96 10.90
CA VAL A 117 12.57 10.14 11.45
C VAL A 117 11.09 10.08 11.09
N SER A 118 10.21 10.39 12.03
CA SER A 118 8.77 10.53 11.76
C SER A 118 8.10 11.50 12.74
N ALA A 119 6.90 11.96 12.37
CA ALA A 119 5.94 12.67 13.21
C ALA A 119 4.89 11.75 13.86
N MET A 120 5.09 10.43 13.86
CA MET A 120 4.15 9.48 14.48
C MET A 120 4.21 9.44 16.00
N SER A 121 5.19 10.06 16.65
CA SER A 121 5.35 10.04 18.11
C SER A 121 5.27 8.60 18.68
N ASP A 122 4.35 8.34 19.62
CA ASP A 122 4.06 7.02 20.20
C ASP A 122 2.89 6.27 19.52
N GLY A 123 2.41 6.79 18.38
CA GLY A 123 1.31 6.21 17.61
C GLY A 123 1.61 4.78 17.17
N GLN A 124 0.58 3.95 17.19
CA GLN A 124 0.67 2.55 16.79
C GLN A 124 -0.08 2.30 15.48
N ALA A 125 0.51 1.48 14.61
CA ALA A 125 -0.11 1.03 13.38
C ALA A 125 0.12 -0.47 13.16
N PRO A 126 -0.82 -1.15 12.48
CA PRO A 126 -0.66 -2.54 12.07
C PRO A 126 0.15 -2.63 10.77
N PHE A 127 1.47 -2.44 10.86
CA PHE A 127 2.36 -2.45 9.69
C PHE A 127 2.26 -3.77 8.92
N VAL A 128 1.98 -3.71 7.62
CA VAL A 128 1.78 -4.85 6.72
C VAL A 128 2.79 -4.83 5.57
N PRO A 129 3.41 -5.95 5.18
CA PRO A 129 4.29 -5.95 4.02
C PRO A 129 3.49 -6.04 2.72
N ALA A 130 4.03 -5.48 1.65
CA ALA A 130 3.47 -5.52 0.30
C ALA A 130 3.23 -6.96 -0.18
N SER A 131 3.99 -7.94 0.31
CA SER A 131 3.77 -9.36 0.01
C SER A 131 2.41 -9.86 0.52
N ASP A 132 1.96 -9.38 1.68
CA ASP A 132 0.69 -9.81 2.27
C ASP A 132 -0.48 -9.15 1.55
N ILE A 133 -0.33 -7.87 1.21
CA ILE A 133 -1.28 -7.15 0.34
C ILE A 133 -1.41 -7.87 -1.00
N ALA A 134 -0.29 -8.25 -1.62
CA ALA A 134 -0.28 -8.95 -2.89
C ALA A 134 -0.94 -10.34 -2.81
N GLY A 135 -0.79 -11.07 -1.70
CA GLY A 135 -1.47 -12.35 -1.51
C GLY A 135 -2.98 -12.20 -1.40
N VAL A 136 -3.46 -11.20 -0.66
CA VAL A 136 -4.91 -10.87 -0.62
C VAL A 136 -5.40 -10.45 -2.01
N ALA A 137 -4.65 -9.60 -2.72
CA ALA A 137 -4.97 -9.18 -4.08
C ALA A 137 -5.07 -10.37 -5.04
N MET A 138 -4.13 -11.31 -4.96
CA MET A 138 -4.11 -12.51 -5.79
C MET A 138 -5.37 -13.34 -5.60
N VAL A 139 -5.80 -13.55 -4.34
CA VAL A 139 -7.03 -14.29 -4.04
C VAL A 139 -8.25 -13.54 -4.55
N ALA A 140 -8.35 -12.22 -4.32
CA ALA A 140 -9.46 -11.41 -4.81
C ALA A 140 -9.54 -11.40 -6.35
N LEU A 141 -8.40 -11.38 -7.05
CA LEU A 141 -8.35 -11.42 -8.51
C LEU A 141 -8.78 -12.78 -9.09
N THR A 142 -8.44 -13.88 -8.42
CA THR A 142 -8.51 -15.22 -9.03
C THR A 142 -9.60 -16.14 -8.48
N SER A 143 -10.22 -15.78 -7.36
CA SER A 143 -11.29 -16.57 -6.76
C SER A 143 -12.50 -16.65 -7.67
N ARG A 144 -13.14 -17.82 -7.75
CA ARG A 144 -14.38 -17.99 -8.53
C ARG A 144 -15.49 -17.10 -7.99
N ASP A 145 -15.64 -17.10 -6.67
CA ASP A 145 -16.55 -16.26 -5.91
C ASP A 145 -15.69 -15.39 -5.00
N PRO A 146 -15.31 -14.16 -5.39
CA PRO A 146 -14.51 -13.32 -4.53
C PRO A 146 -15.32 -13.00 -3.28
N PRO A 147 -14.75 -13.22 -2.09
CA PRO A 147 -15.33 -12.70 -0.87
C PRO A 147 -15.31 -11.17 -0.94
N ASP A 148 -16.25 -10.49 -0.27
CA ASP A 148 -16.29 -9.06 0.11
C ASP A 148 -15.80 -7.95 -0.87
N HIS A 149 -16.45 -6.79 -0.79
CA HIS A 149 -16.10 -5.61 -1.59
C HIS A 149 -15.03 -4.71 -0.96
N ASP A 150 -14.82 -4.80 0.36
CA ASP A 150 -13.79 -4.03 1.09
C ASP A 150 -12.98 -4.91 2.04
N TYR A 151 -11.67 -4.69 2.07
CA TYR A 151 -10.72 -5.40 2.90
C TYR A 151 -9.78 -4.43 3.59
N GLY A 152 -9.91 -4.29 4.91
CA GLY A 152 -8.82 -3.72 5.71
C GLY A 152 -7.64 -4.69 5.74
N VAL A 153 -6.56 -4.41 5.02
CA VAL A 153 -5.38 -5.30 4.99
C VAL A 153 -4.37 -4.82 6.02
N LEU A 154 -4.31 -5.52 7.16
CA LEU A 154 -3.58 -5.10 8.35
C LEU A 154 -2.48 -6.10 8.72
N GLY A 155 -1.40 -5.59 9.30
CA GLY A 155 -0.34 -6.40 9.89
C GLY A 155 -0.75 -7.12 11.18
N PRO A 156 0.03 -8.13 11.61
CA PRO A 156 -0.30 -8.92 12.79
C PRO A 156 -0.09 -8.17 14.12
N GLU A 157 0.79 -7.17 14.11
CA GLU A 157 1.29 -6.49 15.29
C GLU A 157 0.92 -5.00 15.22
N LEU A 158 0.28 -4.48 16.28
CA LEU A 158 0.21 -3.03 16.49
C LEU A 158 1.56 -2.60 17.07
N LEU A 159 2.35 -1.91 16.25
CA LEU A 159 3.68 -1.43 16.64
C LEU A 159 3.72 0.08 16.55
N ASN A 160 4.49 0.72 17.43
CA ASN A 160 5.01 2.06 17.17
C ASN A 160 6.41 1.98 16.55
N TYR A 161 6.92 3.12 16.09
CA TYR A 161 8.23 3.18 15.47
C TYR A 161 9.42 2.95 16.44
N ASP A 162 9.26 3.14 17.75
CA ASP A 162 10.30 2.76 18.72
C ASP A 162 10.44 1.23 18.80
N GLU A 163 9.32 0.51 18.74
CA GLU A 163 9.27 -0.96 18.74
C GLU A 163 9.85 -1.53 17.44
N THR A 164 9.55 -0.93 16.28
CA THR A 164 10.18 -1.34 15.01
C THR A 164 11.68 -1.07 15.03
N ALA A 165 12.13 0.07 15.58
CA ALA A 165 13.55 0.39 15.75
C ALA A 165 14.26 -0.63 16.67
N ALA A 166 13.62 -1.02 17.78
CA ALA A 166 14.15 -2.05 18.68
C ALA A 166 14.27 -3.43 18.01
N LYS A 167 13.24 -3.84 17.23
CA LYS A 167 13.27 -5.08 16.44
C LYS A 167 14.37 -5.05 15.37
N SER A 168 14.49 -3.95 14.63
CA SER A 168 15.57 -3.73 13.66
C SER A 168 16.96 -3.79 14.32
N SER A 169 17.10 -3.19 15.50
CA SER A 169 18.36 -3.21 16.27
C SER A 169 18.80 -4.62 16.62
N LYS A 170 17.85 -5.46 17.06
CA LYS A 170 18.08 -6.86 17.39
C LYS A 170 18.53 -7.66 16.17
N VAL A 171 17.95 -7.40 15.00
CA VAL A 171 18.31 -8.10 13.75
C VAL A 171 19.66 -7.67 13.21
N LEU A 172 20.00 -6.38 13.32
CA LEU A 172 21.24 -5.81 12.78
C LEU A 172 22.43 -5.92 13.74
N GLY A 173 22.20 -6.15 15.03
CA GLY A 173 23.26 -6.17 16.03
C GLY A 173 23.88 -4.79 16.31
N ARG A 174 23.19 -3.71 15.93
CA ARG A 174 23.54 -2.30 16.20
C ARG A 174 22.30 -1.51 16.57
N THR A 175 22.44 -0.46 17.37
CA THR A 175 21.31 0.36 17.79
C THR A 175 20.75 1.15 16.60
N ILE A 176 19.48 0.95 16.28
CA ILE A 176 18.69 1.79 15.37
C ILE A 176 17.73 2.62 16.23
N THR A 177 17.64 3.92 15.93
CA THR A 177 16.85 4.87 16.71
C THR A 177 15.73 5.47 15.87
N HIS A 178 14.52 5.49 16.41
CA HIS A 178 13.44 6.33 15.89
C HIS A 178 13.57 7.74 16.47
N VAL A 179 13.69 8.75 15.60
CA VAL A 179 13.73 10.15 15.98
C VAL A 179 12.34 10.75 15.77
N LYS A 180 11.71 11.12 16.88
CA LYS A 180 10.40 11.77 16.90
C LYS A 180 10.58 13.26 16.62
N VAL A 181 9.85 13.77 15.65
CA VAL A 181 9.76 15.20 15.34
C VAL A 181 8.32 15.66 15.38
N THR A 182 8.09 16.97 15.45
CA THR A 182 6.77 17.55 15.27
C THR A 182 6.31 17.44 13.82
N GLY A 183 4.99 17.57 13.59
CA GLY A 183 4.46 17.64 12.23
C GLY A 183 5.07 18.80 11.42
N GLU A 184 5.26 19.95 12.05
CA GLU A 184 5.88 21.13 11.40
C GLU A 184 7.33 20.83 10.95
N GLU A 185 8.14 20.22 11.81
CA GLU A 185 9.51 19.80 11.47
C GLU A 185 9.52 18.74 10.37
N MET A 186 8.55 17.82 10.36
CA MET A 186 8.46 16.78 9.33
C MET A 186 8.04 17.35 7.97
N ILE A 187 7.12 18.31 7.92
CA ILE A 187 6.77 19.03 6.69
C ILE A 187 8.00 19.75 6.14
N GLN A 188 8.72 20.51 7.00
CA GLN A 188 9.95 21.18 6.60
C GLN A 188 11.00 20.20 6.07
N ARG A 189 11.14 19.04 6.71
CA ARG A 189 12.03 17.98 6.25
C ARG A 189 11.65 17.48 4.86
N HIS A 190 10.40 17.13 4.62
CA HIS A 190 9.91 16.71 3.30
C HIS A 190 10.17 17.76 2.21
N VAL A 191 9.83 19.03 2.49
CA VAL A 191 10.07 20.14 1.55
C VAL A 191 11.56 20.31 1.27
N SER A 192 12.43 20.19 2.29
CA SER A 192 13.88 20.27 2.11
C SER A 192 14.45 19.14 1.25
N MET A 193 13.76 18.01 1.16
CA MET A 193 14.09 16.87 0.29
C MET A 193 13.47 17.00 -1.12
N GLY A 194 12.81 18.13 -1.42
CA GLY A 194 12.27 18.42 -2.74
C GLY A 194 10.82 17.99 -2.97
N LEU A 195 10.10 17.56 -1.93
CA LEU A 195 8.68 17.27 -2.06
C LEU A 195 7.88 18.59 -2.20
N PRO A 196 6.86 18.62 -3.07
CA PRO A 196 5.85 19.67 -3.05
C PRO A 196 5.22 19.84 -1.67
N GLU A 197 4.90 21.08 -1.28
CA GLU A 197 4.44 21.41 0.07
C GLU A 197 3.09 20.75 0.41
N ASP A 198 2.18 20.67 -0.56
CA ASP A 198 0.90 19.96 -0.46
C ASP A 198 1.10 18.47 -0.17
N LEU A 199 2.00 17.81 -0.91
CA LEU A 199 2.34 16.41 -0.68
C LEU A 199 3.03 16.22 0.69
N ALA A 200 3.93 17.12 1.08
CA ALA A 200 4.58 17.09 2.39
C ALA A 200 3.57 17.22 3.54
N CYS A 201 2.58 18.10 3.40
CA CYS A 201 1.51 18.28 4.37
C CYS A 201 0.62 17.04 4.44
N TYR A 202 0.24 16.47 3.29
CA TYR A 202 -0.57 15.26 3.22
C TYR A 202 0.12 14.07 3.91
N LEU A 203 1.35 13.73 3.52
CA LEU A 203 2.10 12.62 4.12
C LEU A 203 2.29 12.80 5.63
N THR A 204 2.60 14.01 6.06
CA THR A 204 2.76 14.32 7.49
C THR A 204 1.42 14.23 8.24
N SER A 205 0.30 14.60 7.62
CA SER A 205 -1.02 14.48 8.24
C SER A 205 -1.39 13.02 8.55
N LEU A 206 -0.97 12.06 7.72
CA LEU A 206 -1.15 10.63 7.97
C LEU A 206 -0.35 10.16 9.20
N GLU A 207 0.90 10.64 9.34
CA GLU A 207 1.73 10.35 10.52
C GLU A 207 1.11 10.96 11.79
N VAL A 208 0.64 12.21 11.73
CA VAL A 208 -0.01 12.88 12.86
C VAL A 208 -1.34 12.23 13.23
N MET A 209 -2.14 11.81 12.24
CA MET A 209 -3.37 11.04 12.48
C MET A 209 -3.04 9.73 13.21
N THR A 210 -1.99 9.04 12.78
CA THR A 210 -1.52 7.79 13.41
C THR A 210 -1.00 8.04 14.83
N ALA A 211 -0.27 9.15 15.06
CA ALA A 211 0.16 9.59 16.38
C ALA A 211 -1.01 9.76 17.37
N ASN A 212 -2.18 10.15 16.86
CA ASN A 212 -3.41 10.32 17.62
C ASN A 212 -4.29 9.05 17.67
N GLY A 213 -3.78 7.90 17.23
CA GLY A 213 -4.46 6.60 17.33
C GLY A 213 -5.40 6.25 16.16
N GLY A 214 -5.33 6.96 15.04
CA GLY A 214 -6.21 6.74 13.88
C GLY A 214 -6.09 5.35 13.23
N GLU A 215 -4.98 4.65 13.45
CA GLU A 215 -4.67 3.35 12.85
C GLU A 215 -4.84 2.15 13.80
N VAL A 216 -5.26 2.37 15.05
CA VAL A 216 -5.34 1.29 16.07
C VAL A 216 -6.50 0.35 15.78
N ARG A 217 -6.26 -0.63 14.90
CA ARG A 217 -7.23 -1.62 14.42
C ARG A 217 -6.55 -2.97 14.26
N ARG A 218 -7.30 -4.05 14.39
CA ARG A 218 -6.85 -5.44 14.18
C ARG A 218 -7.92 -6.20 13.44
N ASN A 219 -7.52 -7.13 12.60
CA ASN A 219 -8.40 -8.09 11.97
C ASN A 219 -7.61 -9.35 11.54
N ASP A 220 -8.30 -10.27 10.87
CA ASP A 220 -7.77 -11.54 10.38
C ASP A 220 -7.78 -11.61 8.85
N VAL A 221 -7.88 -10.47 8.14
CA VAL A 221 -8.12 -10.47 6.68
C VAL A 221 -7.02 -11.20 5.90
N VAL A 222 -5.75 -11.00 6.26
CA VAL A 222 -4.64 -11.71 5.60
C VAL A 222 -4.75 -13.23 5.80
N GLU A 223 -5.12 -13.67 7.01
CA GLU A 223 -5.27 -15.11 7.31
C GLU A 223 -6.52 -15.71 6.65
N ARG A 224 -7.66 -15.01 6.77
CA ARG A 224 -8.95 -15.44 6.25
C ARG A 224 -8.99 -15.50 4.73
N ILE A 225 -8.40 -14.49 4.06
CA ILE A 225 -8.47 -14.35 2.61
C ILE A 225 -7.21 -14.92 1.97
N GLY A 226 -6.02 -14.57 2.46
CA GLY A 226 -4.76 -15.08 1.94
C GLY A 226 -4.52 -16.56 2.26
N GLY A 227 -5.11 -17.09 3.33
CA GLY A 227 -4.96 -18.49 3.74
C GLY A 227 -3.63 -18.81 4.43
N TYR A 228 -2.91 -17.79 4.89
CA TYR A 228 -1.64 -17.92 5.60
C TYR A 228 -1.51 -16.85 6.68
N LYS A 229 -0.67 -17.10 7.68
CA LYS A 229 -0.44 -16.12 8.75
C LYS A 229 0.25 -14.87 8.21
N PRO A 230 -0.23 -13.66 8.52
CA PRO A 230 0.45 -12.43 8.13
C PRO A 230 1.87 -12.38 8.70
N LYS A 231 2.78 -11.82 7.92
CA LYS A 231 4.20 -11.73 8.25
C LYS A 231 4.44 -10.70 9.34
N THR A 232 5.20 -11.11 10.36
CA THR A 232 5.60 -10.24 11.47
C THR A 232 6.75 -9.31 11.07
N PHE A 233 6.93 -8.22 11.82
CA PHE A 233 8.05 -7.31 11.54
C PHE A 233 9.41 -7.97 11.76
N ASP A 234 9.52 -8.88 12.74
CA ASP A 234 10.74 -9.66 12.99
C ASP A 234 11.13 -10.55 11.79
N GLU A 235 10.15 -11.14 11.10
CA GLU A 235 10.38 -11.94 9.89
C GLU A 235 10.80 -11.05 8.73
N PHE A 236 10.04 -9.98 8.48
CA PHE A 236 10.35 -8.99 7.44
C PHE A 236 11.76 -8.40 7.60
N ALA A 237 12.13 -7.99 8.82
CA ALA A 237 13.44 -7.42 9.12
C ALA A 237 14.57 -8.43 8.86
N LYS A 238 14.40 -9.71 9.23
CA LYS A 238 15.41 -10.75 8.99
C LYS A 238 15.62 -11.05 7.51
N GLU A 239 14.55 -11.07 6.73
CA GLU A 239 14.61 -11.30 5.28
C GLU A 239 15.34 -10.16 4.56
N ASN A 240 15.10 -8.92 4.99
CA ASN A 240 15.58 -7.72 4.29
C ASN A 240 16.84 -7.09 4.91
N LYS A 241 17.39 -7.65 6.00
CA LYS A 241 18.49 -7.04 6.77
C LYS A 241 19.70 -6.58 5.93
N ASN A 242 19.99 -7.25 4.81
CA ASN A 242 21.13 -6.93 3.95
C ASN A 242 20.99 -5.55 3.28
N LEU A 243 19.78 -5.01 3.17
CA LEU A 243 19.52 -3.67 2.63
C LEU A 243 19.95 -2.57 3.62
N TRP A 244 20.06 -2.90 4.91
CA TRP A 244 20.48 -1.99 5.98
C TRP A 244 21.93 -2.17 6.43
N MET A 245 22.71 -3.07 5.79
CA MET A 245 24.15 -3.25 6.03
C MET A 245 24.97 -2.43 5.05
#